data_AF-A0A1Q9P611-F1
#
_entry.id   AF-A0A1Q9P611-F1
#
_cell.length_a   1.000
_cell.length_b   1.000
_cell.length_c   1.000
_cell.angle_alpha   90.00
_cell.angle_beta   90.00
_cell.angle_gamma   90.00
#
_symmetry.space_group_name_H-M   'P 1'
#
loop_
_entity.id
_entity.type
_entity.pdbx_description
1 polymer ?
#
loop_
_entity_poly.entity_id
_entity_poly.type
_entity_poly.pdbx_seq_one_letter_code
_entity_poly.pdbx_strand_id
1 'polypeptide(L)'
;MVESSELIAPHGGTLIDLMITDEAERYDLVEKAKTLPKWELDERGLADLECIATGVYSPLTGFAVEADYNSILKSMRLVTGIIWPIPITLQVDEEFAAQLKEGSEISLTKEDSHLAILKISSIYRPDRTEESRSVYRTDDQAHPGVVAIFK
;
A
#
# COMPACT_ATOMS: atom_id res chain seq x y z
N MET A 1 7.52 24.41 -20.77
CA MET A 1 8.13 23.49 -19.78
C MET A 1 8.48 24.36 -18.60
N VAL A 2 7.76 24.22 -17.49
CA VAL A 2 8.05 25.00 -16.27
C VAL A 2 9.27 24.34 -15.63
N GLU A 3 10.34 25.10 -15.41
CA GLU A 3 11.50 24.58 -14.69
C GLU A 3 11.06 24.15 -13.28
N SER A 4 11.51 22.97 -12.84
CA SER A 4 11.16 22.31 -11.57
C SER A 4 11.51 23.13 -10.31
N SER A 5 12.05 24.33 -10.48
CA SER A 5 12.42 25.27 -9.42
C SER A 5 11.25 26.05 -8.81
N GLU A 6 10.06 26.05 -9.40
CA GLU A 6 8.90 26.82 -8.91
C GLU A 6 7.80 25.98 -8.23
N LEU A 7 7.94 24.64 -8.23
CA LEU A 7 6.96 23.74 -7.63
C LEU A 7 7.35 23.41 -6.18
N ILE A 8 6.35 23.20 -5.32
CA ILE A 8 6.60 22.69 -3.96
C ILE A 8 7.24 21.30 -4.05
N ALA A 9 8.16 21.00 -3.13
CA ALA A 9 8.77 19.68 -3.06
C ALA A 9 7.70 18.61 -2.73
N PRO A 10 7.80 17.40 -3.30
CA PRO A 10 6.99 16.26 -2.89
C PRO A 10 7.14 15.98 -1.40
N HIS A 11 6.12 15.38 -0.79
CA HIS A 11 6.18 14.99 0.61
C HIS A 11 7.30 13.97 0.85
N GLY A 12 8.13 14.19 1.87
CA GLY A 12 9.37 13.43 2.07
C GLY A 12 10.55 13.85 1.18
N GLY A 13 10.38 14.87 0.34
CA GLY A 13 11.45 15.51 -0.43
C GLY A 13 11.70 14.91 -1.82
N THR A 14 11.12 13.76 -2.16
CA THR A 14 11.28 13.10 -3.47
C THR A 14 9.98 12.43 -3.87
N LEU A 15 9.61 12.58 -5.15
CA LEU A 15 8.47 11.86 -5.72
C LEU A 15 8.88 10.41 -5.95
N ILE A 16 8.13 9.47 -5.38
CA ILE A 16 8.31 8.04 -5.59
C ILE A 16 7.48 7.61 -6.79
N ASP A 17 8.07 7.56 -7.98
CA ASP A 17 7.43 7.02 -9.18
C ASP A 17 7.87 5.57 -9.39
N LEU A 18 6.94 4.63 -9.29
CA LEU A 18 7.18 3.19 -9.42
C LEU A 18 6.72 2.66 -10.79
N MET A 19 6.29 3.54 -11.70
CA MET A 19 5.83 3.14 -13.02
C MET A 19 6.99 2.65 -13.89
N ILE A 20 6.87 1.43 -14.42
CA ILE A 20 7.86 0.87 -15.34
C ILE A 20 7.63 1.44 -16.73
N THR A 21 8.59 2.24 -17.20
CA THR A 21 8.54 2.91 -18.52
C THR A 21 9.28 2.16 -19.60
N ASP A 22 10.26 1.32 -19.24
CA ASP A 22 10.96 0.46 -20.19
C ASP A 22 10.07 -0.71 -20.62
N GLU A 23 9.86 -0.86 -21.92
CA GLU A 23 8.93 -1.86 -22.46
C GLU A 23 9.41 -3.30 -22.28
N ALA A 24 10.73 -3.53 -22.35
CA ALA A 24 11.32 -4.86 -22.22
C ALA A 24 11.25 -5.33 -20.76
N GLU A 25 11.63 -4.46 -19.82
CA GLU A 25 11.49 -4.71 -18.39
C GLU A 25 10.02 -4.97 -18.02
N ARG A 26 9.10 -4.15 -18.53
CA ARG A 26 7.66 -4.34 -18.30
C ARG A 26 7.19 -5.70 -18.80
N TYR A 27 7.62 -6.13 -19.99
CA TYR A 27 7.27 -7.44 -20.54
C TYR A 27 7.75 -8.58 -19.63
N ASP A 28 9.02 -8.54 -19.22
CA ASP A 28 9.61 -9.56 -18.35
C ASP A 28 8.92 -9.62 -16.99
N LEU A 29 8.57 -8.46 -16.41
CA LEU A 29 7.84 -8.39 -15.14
C LEU A 29 6.42 -8.94 -15.27
N VAL A 30 5.72 -8.69 -16.39
CA VAL A 30 4.39 -9.26 -16.62
C VAL A 30 4.46 -10.78 -16.78
N GLU A 31 5.45 -11.31 -17.51
CA GLU A 31 5.65 -12.77 -17.61
C GLU A 31 5.98 -13.39 -16.25
N LYS A 32 6.83 -12.75 -15.45
CA LYS A 32 7.10 -13.16 -14.07
C LYS A 32 5.82 -13.16 -13.24
N ALA A 33 5.04 -12.07 -13.28
CA ALA A 33 3.82 -11.90 -12.49
C ALA A 33 2.77 -12.99 -12.76
N LYS A 34 2.69 -13.50 -13.99
CA LYS A 34 1.80 -14.63 -14.35
C LYS A 34 2.10 -15.91 -13.58
N THR A 35 3.34 -16.09 -13.12
CA THR A 35 3.80 -17.29 -12.40
C THR A 35 3.66 -17.18 -10.87
N LEU A 36 3.43 -15.97 -10.35
CA LEU A 36 3.32 -15.71 -8.92
C LEU A 36 1.92 -16.04 -8.37
N PRO A 37 1.79 -16.30 -7.05
CA PRO A 37 0.49 -16.28 -6.39
C PRO A 37 -0.21 -14.96 -6.66
N LYS A 38 -1.49 -15.02 -7.01
CA LYS A 38 -2.27 -13.86 -7.43
C LYS A 38 -3.20 -13.41 -6.32
N TRP A 39 -3.25 -12.11 -6.08
CA TRP A 39 -4.23 -11.47 -5.22
C TRP A 39 -5.01 -10.44 -6.02
N GLU A 40 -6.32 -10.64 -6.13
CA GLU A 40 -7.19 -9.71 -6.83
C GLU A 40 -7.57 -8.54 -5.93
N LEU A 41 -7.34 -7.32 -6.41
CA LEU A 41 -7.61 -6.09 -5.69
C LEU A 41 -9.10 -5.72 -5.74
N ASP A 42 -9.63 -5.35 -4.58
CA ASP A 42 -10.88 -4.61 -4.51
C ASP A 42 -10.70 -3.15 -4.99
N GLU A 43 -11.78 -2.38 -5.01
CA GLU A 43 -11.75 -0.99 -5.48
C GLU A 43 -10.81 -0.11 -4.63
N ARG A 44 -10.75 -0.36 -3.32
CA ARG A 44 -9.89 0.42 -2.42
C ARG A 44 -8.43 0.09 -2.63
N GLY A 45 -8.09 -1.20 -2.67
CA GLY A 45 -6.72 -1.67 -2.92
C GLY A 45 -6.20 -1.23 -4.28
N LEU A 46 -7.07 -1.17 -5.31
CA LEU A 46 -6.71 -0.63 -6.62
C LEU A 46 -6.38 0.86 -6.56
N ALA A 47 -7.24 1.67 -5.93
CA ALA A 47 -7.01 3.10 -5.78
C ALA A 47 -5.73 3.42 -4.97
N ASP A 48 -5.49 2.67 -3.89
CA ASP A 48 -4.28 2.81 -3.08
C ASP A 48 -3.03 2.37 -3.88
N LEU A 49 -3.12 1.30 -4.66
CA LEU A 49 -2.02 0.88 -5.56
C LEU A 49 -1.69 1.96 -6.58
N GLU A 50 -2.68 2.58 -7.22
CA GLU A 50 -2.45 3.67 -8.18
C GLU A 50 -1.77 4.87 -7.52
N CYS A 51 -2.20 5.24 -6.32
CA CYS A 51 -1.61 6.34 -5.55
C CYS A 51 -0.17 6.05 -5.10
N ILE A 52 0.15 4.80 -4.77
CA ILE A 52 1.52 4.35 -4.49
C ILE A 52 2.35 4.38 -5.78
N ALA A 53 1.84 3.78 -6.85
CA ALA A 53 2.59 3.58 -8.09
C ALA A 53 2.97 4.91 -8.76
N THR A 54 2.08 5.89 -8.72
CA THR A 54 2.26 7.22 -9.35
C THR A 54 2.88 8.26 -8.40
N GLY A 55 3.18 7.90 -7.16
CA GLY A 55 3.84 8.77 -6.19
C GLY A 55 2.94 9.78 -5.48
N VAL A 56 1.61 9.71 -5.66
CA VAL A 56 0.64 10.50 -4.86
C VAL A 56 0.85 10.27 -3.37
N TYR A 57 1.21 9.04 -2.98
CA TYR A 57 1.52 8.70 -1.60
C TYR A 57 3.01 8.78 -1.23
N SER A 58 3.83 9.55 -1.96
CA SER A 58 5.20 9.82 -1.52
C SER A 58 5.21 10.29 -0.06
N PRO A 59 6.09 9.72 0.80
CA PRO A 59 7.29 8.93 0.50
C PRO A 59 7.08 7.40 0.47
N LEU A 60 5.84 6.90 0.47
CA LEU A 60 5.59 5.47 0.47
C LEU A 60 6.15 4.81 -0.79
N THR A 61 6.82 3.67 -0.63
CA THR A 61 7.35 2.83 -1.71
C THR A 61 6.55 1.53 -1.88
N GLY A 62 5.45 1.39 -1.14
CA GLY A 62 4.62 0.20 -1.04
C GLY A 62 3.58 0.36 0.06
N PHE A 63 2.81 -0.71 0.31
CA PHE A 63 1.90 -0.78 1.44
C PHE A 63 2.67 -0.80 2.77
N ALA A 64 2.06 -0.23 3.81
CA ALA A 64 2.65 -0.10 5.14
C ALA A 64 2.96 -1.47 5.76
N VAL A 65 4.24 -1.66 6.10
CA VAL A 65 4.69 -2.79 6.90
C VAL A 65 4.27 -2.63 8.36
N GLU A 66 4.31 -3.71 9.14
CA GLU A 66 3.84 -3.71 10.54
C GLU A 66 4.48 -2.60 11.39
N ALA A 67 5.78 -2.34 11.19
CA ALA A 67 6.49 -1.30 11.93
C ALA A 67 5.97 0.11 11.62
N ASP A 68 5.72 0.42 10.35
CA ASP A 68 5.14 1.70 9.93
C ASP A 68 3.69 1.82 10.38
N TYR A 69 2.89 0.76 10.22
CA TYR A 69 1.53 0.68 10.72
C TYR A 69 1.43 1.07 12.20
N ASN A 70 2.20 0.39 13.06
CA ASN A 70 2.22 0.64 14.49
C ASN A 70 2.72 2.07 14.83
N SER A 71 3.73 2.56 14.10
CA SER A 71 4.24 3.92 14.27
C SER A 71 3.18 4.97 13.92
N ILE A 72 2.42 4.74 12.84
CA ILE A 72 1.33 5.62 12.38
C ILE A 72 0.24 5.67 13.45
N LEU A 73 -0.25 4.53 13.94
CA LEU A 73 -1.31 4.50 14.96
C LEU A 73 -0.88 5.24 16.23
N LYS A 74 0.37 5.06 16.66
CA LYS A 74 0.89 5.64 17.89
C LYS A 74 1.20 7.14 17.78
N SER A 75 1.69 7.58 16.63
CA SER A 75 2.36 8.90 16.52
C SER A 75 2.08 9.67 15.24
N MET A 76 1.20 9.18 14.37
CA MET A 76 0.86 9.75 13.06
C MET A 76 2.09 9.97 12.17
N ARG A 77 3.08 9.07 12.29
CA ARG A 77 4.35 9.14 11.58
C ARG A 77 4.80 7.75 11.15
N LEU A 78 5.45 7.69 9.99
CA LEU A 78 6.26 6.54 9.60
C LEU A 78 7.42 6.34 10.58
N VAL A 79 8.04 5.17 10.57
CA VAL A 79 9.24 4.88 11.37
C VAL A 79 10.38 5.86 11.06
N THR A 80 10.43 6.37 9.84
CA THR A 80 11.36 7.42 9.41
C THR A 80 11.14 8.77 10.11
N GLY A 81 10.02 8.94 10.81
CA GLY A 81 9.61 10.18 11.48
C GLY A 81 8.79 11.13 10.60
N ILE A 82 8.60 10.82 9.30
CA ILE A 82 7.79 11.62 8.38
C ILE A 82 6.30 11.50 8.77
N ILE A 83 5.58 12.62 8.76
CA ILE A 83 4.14 12.65 9.09
C ILE A 83 3.37 11.81 8.07
N TRP A 84 2.58 10.87 8.59
CA TRP A 84 1.67 10.03 7.82
C TRP A 84 0.55 9.55 8.76
N PRO A 85 -0.66 10.13 8.70
CA PRO A 85 -1.66 9.92 9.76
C PRO A 85 -2.57 8.70 9.55
N ILE A 86 -2.59 8.10 8.35
CA ILE A 86 -3.50 7.00 8.00
C ILE A 86 -2.66 5.86 7.39
N PRO A 87 -2.69 4.64 7.94
CA PRO A 87 -1.97 3.52 7.36
C PRO A 87 -2.60 3.10 6.03
N ILE A 88 -1.76 2.86 5.03
CA ILE A 88 -2.18 2.33 3.73
C ILE A 88 -1.73 0.88 3.66
N THR A 89 -2.64 -0.06 3.89
CA THR A 89 -2.35 -1.49 4.02
C THR A 89 -3.05 -2.29 2.94
N LEU A 90 -2.43 -3.38 2.48
CA LEU A 90 -3.10 -4.36 1.63
C LEU A 90 -3.76 -5.43 2.52
N GLN A 91 -5.09 -5.47 2.52
CA GLN A 91 -5.84 -6.50 3.23
C GLN A 91 -5.96 -7.76 2.37
N VAL A 92 -5.75 -8.91 3.01
CA VAL A 92 -5.92 -10.24 2.41
C VAL A 92 -6.69 -11.14 3.37
N ASP A 93 -7.33 -12.19 2.85
CA ASP A 93 -7.98 -13.18 3.70
C ASP A 93 -6.98 -14.12 4.39
N GLU A 94 -7.44 -14.83 5.43
CA GLU A 94 -6.57 -15.72 6.20
C GLU A 94 -6.06 -16.92 5.40
N GLU A 95 -6.84 -17.39 4.42
CA GLU A 95 -6.46 -18.55 3.60
C GLU A 95 -5.28 -18.21 2.69
N PHE A 96 -5.33 -17.05 2.04
CA PHE A 96 -4.25 -16.53 1.23
C PHE A 96 -3.04 -16.17 2.09
N ALA A 97 -3.23 -15.44 3.19
CA ALA A 97 -2.13 -15.08 4.10
C ALA A 97 -1.35 -16.28 4.63
N ALA A 98 -2.03 -17.40 4.92
CA ALA A 98 -1.40 -18.63 5.42
C ALA A 98 -0.44 -19.28 4.42
N GLN A 99 -0.54 -18.95 3.13
CA GLN A 99 0.33 -19.47 2.06
C GLN A 99 1.59 -18.60 1.85
N LEU A 100 1.58 -17.38 2.39
CA LEU A 100 2.62 -16.38 2.15
C LEU A 100 3.78 -16.51 3.14
N LYS A 101 4.93 -16.00 2.74
CA LYS A 101 6.12 -15.87 3.60
C LYS A 101 6.78 -14.52 3.37
N GLU A 102 7.41 -13.98 4.41
CA GLU A 102 8.26 -12.82 4.23
C GLU A 102 9.38 -13.12 3.21
N GLY A 103 9.66 -12.16 2.35
CA GLY A 103 10.57 -12.27 1.23
C GLY A 103 9.99 -12.85 -0.04
N SER A 104 8.82 -13.50 -0.01
CA SER A 104 8.14 -13.96 -1.24
C SER A 104 7.50 -12.80 -2.00
N GLU A 105 7.15 -13.06 -3.26
CA GLU A 105 6.48 -12.09 -4.13
C GLU A 105 5.09 -12.61 -4.53
N ILE A 106 4.15 -11.68 -4.68
CA ILE A 106 2.81 -11.95 -5.21
C ILE A 106 2.53 -11.01 -6.38
N SER A 107 1.62 -11.43 -7.27
CA SER A 107 1.06 -10.56 -8.29
C SER A 107 -0.22 -9.93 -7.78
N LEU A 108 -0.30 -8.60 -7.81
CA LEU A 108 -1.55 -7.87 -7.62
C LEU A 108 -2.28 -7.79 -8.96
N THR A 109 -3.54 -8.18 -8.98
CA THR A 109 -4.36 -8.26 -10.20
C THR A 109 -5.67 -7.50 -10.07
N LYS A 110 -6.26 -7.18 -11.21
CA LYS A 110 -7.65 -6.71 -11.30
C LYS A 110 -8.22 -7.29 -12.59
N GLU A 111 -9.33 -8.03 -12.49
CA GLU A 111 -9.86 -8.79 -13.63
C GLU A 111 -8.74 -9.69 -14.22
N ASP A 112 -8.51 -9.62 -15.54
CA ASP A 112 -7.47 -10.39 -16.24
C ASP A 112 -6.10 -9.71 -16.27
N SER A 113 -5.94 -8.55 -15.62
CA SER A 113 -4.72 -7.73 -15.70
C SER A 113 -3.77 -7.93 -14.53
N HIS A 114 -2.47 -8.02 -14.82
CA HIS A 114 -1.39 -8.01 -13.84
C HIS A 114 -0.88 -6.58 -13.65
N LEU A 115 -1.10 -6.01 -12.46
CA LEU A 115 -0.88 -4.59 -12.20
C LEU A 115 0.47 -4.30 -11.53
N ALA A 116 0.86 -5.13 -10.56
CA ALA A 116 2.10 -4.95 -9.83
C ALA A 116 2.63 -6.27 -9.28
N ILE A 117 3.94 -6.35 -9.03
CA ILE A 117 4.55 -7.38 -8.21
C ILE A 117 4.82 -6.77 -6.84
N LEU A 118 4.26 -7.37 -5.79
CA LEU A 118 4.49 -6.97 -4.41
C LEU A 118 5.44 -7.95 -3.74
N LYS A 119 6.57 -7.46 -3.25
CA LYS A 119 7.47 -8.21 -2.36
C LYS A 119 7.00 -8.06 -0.92
N ILE A 120 6.79 -9.18 -0.24
CA ILE A 120 6.27 -9.20 1.12
C ILE A 120 7.39 -8.93 2.12
N SER A 121 7.28 -7.84 2.87
CA SER A 121 8.23 -7.49 3.93
C SER A 121 7.71 -7.84 5.33
N SER A 122 6.40 -7.89 5.52
CA SER A 122 5.76 -8.25 6.79
C SER A 122 4.36 -8.81 6.54
N ILE A 123 3.95 -9.79 7.35
CA ILE A 123 2.58 -10.33 7.37
C ILE A 123 2.08 -10.25 8.81
N TYR A 124 1.01 -9.49 9.06
CA TYR A 124 0.53 -9.20 10.41
C TYR A 124 -0.99 -9.14 10.48
N ARG A 125 -1.55 -9.32 11.69
CA ARG A 125 -2.98 -9.15 11.96
C ARG A 125 -3.20 -7.80 12.65
N PRO A 126 -3.84 -6.82 11.99
CA PRO A 126 -4.09 -5.51 12.60
C PRO A 126 -5.15 -5.60 13.71
N ASP A 127 -4.97 -4.83 14.80
CA ASP A 127 -6.05 -4.55 15.76
C ASP A 127 -6.96 -3.46 15.17
N ARG A 128 -7.99 -3.91 14.47
CA ARG A 128 -8.96 -3.05 13.79
C ARG A 128 -9.69 -2.08 14.74
N THR A 129 -9.85 -2.44 16.01
CA THR A 129 -10.49 -1.57 17.01
C THR A 129 -9.52 -0.49 17.51
N GLU A 130 -8.25 -0.83 17.70
CA GLU A 130 -7.20 0.16 17.96
C GLU A 130 -7.03 1.12 16.78
N GLU A 131 -6.99 0.60 15.55
CA GLU A 131 -6.89 1.42 14.34
C GLU A 131 -8.05 2.40 14.22
N SER A 132 -9.29 1.92 14.40
CA SER A 132 -10.49 2.76 14.34
C SER A 132 -10.41 3.93 15.32
N ARG A 133 -10.04 3.66 16.58
CA ARG A 133 -9.91 4.70 17.61
C ARG A 133 -8.75 5.65 17.33
N SER A 134 -7.65 5.14 16.79
CA SER A 134 -6.45 5.95 16.53
C SER A 134 -6.62 6.85 15.32
N VAL A 135 -7.22 6.33 14.24
CA VAL A 135 -7.40 7.03 12.96
C VAL A 135 -8.66 7.91 12.97
N TYR A 136 -9.79 7.35 13.38
CA TYR A 136 -11.10 8.03 13.32
C TYR A 136 -11.57 8.63 14.64
N ARG A 137 -10.82 8.43 15.73
CA ARG A 137 -11.18 8.89 17.10
C ARG A 137 -12.49 8.31 17.62
N THR A 138 -12.95 7.21 17.02
CA THR A 138 -14.16 6.47 17.38
C THR A 138 -14.06 5.03 16.87
N ASP A 139 -14.71 4.09 17.54
CA ASP A 139 -14.94 2.71 17.08
C ASP A 139 -16.43 2.46 16.74
N ASP A 140 -17.22 3.53 16.61
CA ASP A 140 -18.61 3.46 16.23
C ASP A 140 -18.77 2.90 14.81
N GLN A 141 -19.46 1.76 14.70
CA GLN A 141 -19.77 1.08 13.45
C GLN A 141 -20.78 1.84 12.57
N ALA A 142 -21.32 2.98 13.02
CA ALA A 142 -22.03 3.92 12.17
C ALA A 142 -21.08 4.84 11.37
N HIS A 143 -19.81 4.98 11.77
CA HIS A 143 -18.84 5.83 11.07
C HIS A 143 -18.35 5.16 9.77
N PRO A 144 -18.48 5.78 8.60
CA PRO A 144 -18.13 5.16 7.32
C PRO A 144 -16.68 4.65 7.25
N GLY A 145 -15.74 5.38 7.84
CA GLY A 145 -14.34 4.99 7.91
C GLY A 145 -14.10 3.76 8.81
N VAL A 146 -14.83 3.66 9.92
CA VAL A 146 -14.72 2.50 10.83
C VAL A 146 -15.26 1.27 10.10
N VAL A 147 -16.44 1.38 9.50
CA VAL A 147 -17.04 0.29 8.70
C VAL A 147 -16.09 -0.21 7.61
N ALA A 148 -15.35 0.70 6.96
CA ALA A 148 -14.41 0.33 5.90
C ALA A 148 -13.18 -0.45 6.39
N ILE A 149 -12.84 -0.43 7.69
CA ILE A 149 -11.76 -1.25 8.26
C ILE A 149 -12.22 -2.70 8.47
N PHE A 150 -13.52 -2.93 8.69
CA PHE A 150 -14.07 -4.24 9.04
C PHE A 150 -14.64 -5.03 7.85
N LYS A 151 -14.71 -4.40 6.68
CA LYS A 151 -15.03 -5.06 5.41
C LYS A 151 -13.82 -5.80 4.88
#